data_AF-A0A932IZS9-F1
#
_entry.id   AF-A0A932IZS9-F1
#
_cell.length_a   1.000
_cell.length_b   1.000
_cell.length_c   1.000
_cell.angle_alpha   90.00
_cell.angle_beta   90.00
_cell.angle_gamma   90.00
#
_symmetry.space_group_name_H-M   'P 1'
#
loop_
_entity.id
_entity.type
_entity.pdbx_description
1 polymer ?
#
loop_
_entity_poly.entity_id
_entity_poly.type
_entity_poly.pdbx_seq_one_letter_code
_entity_poly.pdbx_strand_id
1 'polypeptide(L)'
;MKILKISMLVLAALAGQASLASLAQAENISLRLSYSEGKSGLTFSPIHAEVGDFAVSPSLPEHANGQHWRVVARDSKGNVVHETLINNGSQFQIETFDPKNGQIAHAETVRKTEGAFEVSLPFSSNIASVEVLPTVTSKGFASSNTALVKYDRNALQSLLSRSRASLATLATKATATTIINNGPSSNHMDYVFVGDGYTAAEMDKWHADAKKVIDGFMADPLFAANRSSMNVHRVDVASNQSGVDEPDKGIYKDTAMDGNFNCYNIDRLLCVNETKVRNIVGSVLAADARDVIIVISNSTRYGGSGGGVATLSMHAQSTEIALHEIGHTAFKLADEYDYGTCDLSSEPSEGDVSKNGTRSVKWNSYIAASTAVPTAAGNYPNGTVGAFQGAQYCTSGKYRPTENSRMRTLGYPWH
;
A
#
# COMPACT_ATOMS: atom_id res chain seq x y z
N MET A 1 -65.22 -34.29 14.59
CA MET A 1 -63.86 -34.76 14.27
C MET A 1 -63.02 -33.54 13.94
N LYS A 2 -62.10 -33.17 14.86
CA LYS A 2 -60.90 -32.29 14.77
C LYS A 2 -60.88 -31.20 13.66
N ILE A 3 -61.05 -29.92 13.97
CA ILE A 3 -60.02 -28.94 14.40
C ILE A 3 -58.87 -28.79 13.36
N LEU A 4 -58.76 -27.64 12.65
CA LEU A 4 -57.84 -26.53 12.98
C LEU A 4 -57.87 -25.44 11.88
N LYS A 5 -58.20 -24.20 12.28
CA LYS A 5 -57.87 -22.95 11.57
C LYS A 5 -56.36 -22.71 11.72
N ILE A 6 -55.65 -22.35 10.66
CA ILE A 6 -54.32 -21.73 10.79
C ILE A 6 -54.34 -20.39 10.04
N SER A 7 -54.28 -19.33 10.84
CA SER A 7 -54.11 -17.95 10.43
C SER A 7 -52.71 -17.71 9.87
N MET A 8 -52.65 -16.87 8.84
CA MET A 8 -51.46 -16.28 8.26
C MET A 8 -50.72 -15.46 9.35
N LEU A 9 -49.52 -15.89 9.72
CA LEU A 9 -48.66 -15.15 10.64
C LEU A 9 -47.77 -14.20 9.82
N VAL A 10 -47.90 -12.90 10.07
CA VAL A 10 -46.99 -11.86 9.61
C VAL A 10 -45.64 -12.06 10.32
N LEU A 11 -44.58 -12.33 9.57
CA LEU A 11 -43.23 -12.39 10.11
C LEU A 11 -42.65 -10.96 10.15
N ALA A 12 -42.77 -10.30 11.30
CA ALA A 12 -42.02 -9.09 11.60
C ALA A 12 -40.56 -9.47 11.86
N ALA A 13 -39.64 -8.95 11.05
CA ALA A 13 -38.20 -9.05 11.30
C ALA A 13 -37.85 -8.16 12.50
N LEU A 14 -37.61 -8.77 13.67
CA LEU A 14 -37.00 -8.09 14.80
C LEU A 14 -35.53 -7.81 14.50
N ALA A 15 -35.18 -6.54 14.40
CA ALA A 15 -33.80 -6.07 14.56
C ALA A 15 -33.33 -6.46 15.97
N GLY A 16 -32.36 -7.37 16.05
CA GLY A 16 -31.76 -7.82 17.30
C GLY A 16 -31.01 -6.68 17.98
N GLN A 17 -31.48 -6.29 19.17
CA GLN A 17 -30.68 -5.57 20.14
C GLN A 17 -29.62 -6.53 20.69
N ALA A 18 -28.36 -6.32 20.31
CA ALA A 18 -27.23 -7.03 20.91
C ALA A 18 -27.01 -6.48 22.33
N SER A 19 -27.20 -7.35 23.32
CA SER A 19 -26.93 -7.09 24.73
C SER A 19 -25.43 -6.99 25.01
N LEU A 20 -25.05 -5.94 25.75
CA LEU A 20 -23.73 -5.70 26.33
C LEU A 20 -23.32 -6.85 27.27
N ALA A 21 -22.39 -7.68 26.81
CA ALA A 21 -21.49 -8.45 27.65
C ALA A 21 -20.13 -8.49 26.95
N SER A 22 -19.28 -7.53 27.31
CA SER A 22 -17.90 -7.43 26.82
C SER A 22 -17.07 -8.57 27.39
N LEU A 23 -16.85 -9.62 26.60
CA LEU A 23 -15.56 -10.28 26.63
C LEU A 23 -14.57 -9.23 26.13
N ALA A 24 -13.59 -8.85 26.97
CA ALA A 24 -12.52 -7.94 26.56
C ALA A 24 -11.68 -8.65 25.49
N GLN A 25 -12.12 -8.59 24.23
CA GLN A 25 -11.28 -8.88 23.08
C GLN A 25 -10.12 -7.90 23.11
N ALA A 26 -8.94 -8.36 22.71
CA ALA A 26 -7.80 -7.48 22.53
C ALA A 26 -8.15 -6.45 21.45
N GLU A 27 -8.52 -5.25 21.88
CA GLU A 27 -8.80 -4.15 20.96
C GLU A 27 -7.48 -3.65 20.37
N ASN A 28 -7.39 -3.61 19.04
CA ASN A 28 -6.31 -2.95 18.35
C ASN A 28 -6.77 -1.55 17.90
N ILE A 29 -5.82 -0.61 17.83
CA ILE A 29 -6.04 0.73 17.28
C ILE A 29 -5.29 0.86 15.97
N SER A 30 -5.96 1.32 14.93
CA SER A 30 -5.33 1.77 13.69
C SER A 30 -5.19 3.28 13.78
N LEU A 31 -3.97 3.77 13.62
CA LEU A 31 -3.63 5.18 13.71
C LEU A 31 -3.05 5.65 12.40
N ARG A 32 -3.68 6.68 11.82
CA ARG A 32 -3.12 7.41 10.70
C ARG A 32 -2.52 8.71 11.19
N LEU A 33 -1.23 8.88 10.94
CA LEU A 33 -0.47 10.06 11.31
C LEU A 33 0.03 10.74 10.03
N SER A 34 -0.23 12.03 9.90
CA SER A 34 0.47 12.85 8.92
C SER A 34 1.80 13.31 9.50
N TYR A 35 2.81 13.45 8.66
CA TYR A 35 4.07 14.10 9.01
C TYR A 35 4.32 15.31 8.12
N SER A 36 5.02 16.30 8.67
CA SER A 36 5.49 17.47 7.92
C SER A 36 6.86 17.90 8.46
N GLU A 37 7.82 18.04 7.57
CA GLU A 37 9.17 18.51 7.82
C GLU A 37 9.28 19.97 7.36
N GLY A 38 9.29 20.88 8.34
CA GLY A 38 9.44 22.31 8.13
C GLY A 38 10.73 22.87 8.72
N LYS A 39 10.88 24.20 8.68
CA LYS A 39 12.01 24.91 9.29
C LYS A 39 12.16 24.62 10.80
N SER A 40 11.06 24.33 11.48
CA SER A 40 11.02 24.01 12.91
C SER A 40 11.28 22.54 13.23
N GLY A 41 11.61 21.73 12.22
CA GLY A 41 11.82 20.29 12.34
C GLY A 41 10.62 19.47 11.91
N LEU A 42 10.70 18.17 12.18
CA LEU A 42 9.70 17.18 11.84
C LEU A 42 8.55 17.20 12.86
N THR A 43 7.33 17.23 12.35
CA THR A 43 6.10 17.22 13.14
C THR A 43 5.21 16.07 12.73
N PHE A 44 4.43 15.55 13.68
CA PHE A 44 3.45 14.49 13.45
C PHE A 44 2.10 14.93 13.98
N SER A 45 1.05 14.75 13.19
CA SER A 45 -0.31 15.07 13.58
C SER A 45 -1.22 13.85 13.38
N PRO A 46 -2.04 13.50 14.36
CA PRO A 46 -2.98 12.42 14.19
C PRO A 46 -4.17 12.90 13.36
N ILE A 47 -4.42 12.22 12.23
CA ILE A 47 -5.48 12.59 11.29
C ILE A 47 -6.67 11.64 11.36
N HIS A 48 -6.45 10.38 11.74
CA HIS A 48 -7.51 9.39 11.85
C HIS A 48 -7.16 8.31 12.89
N ALA A 49 -8.19 7.78 13.56
CA ALA A 49 -8.09 6.58 14.37
C ALA A 49 -9.36 5.75 14.32
N GLU A 50 -9.19 4.44 14.37
CA GLU A 50 -10.27 3.49 14.60
C GLU A 50 -9.81 2.37 15.54
N VAL A 51 -10.77 1.78 16.26
CA VAL A 51 -10.54 0.62 17.13
C VAL A 51 -11.42 -0.52 16.66
N GLY A 52 -10.88 -1.72 16.64
CA GLY A 52 -11.58 -2.92 16.22
C GLY A 52 -10.77 -4.18 16.47
N ASP A 53 -11.36 -5.29 16.02
CA ASP A 53 -10.73 -6.62 16.02
C ASP A 53 -10.09 -6.85 14.64
N PHE A 54 -9.00 -6.10 14.38
CA PHE A 54 -8.19 -6.20 13.16
C PHE A 54 -6.74 -6.50 13.51
N ALA A 55 -5.98 -7.10 12.60
CA ALA A 55 -4.57 -7.44 12.85
C ALA A 55 -3.68 -6.20 13.15
N VAL A 56 -2.62 -6.41 13.93
CA VAL A 56 -1.55 -5.39 14.12
C VAL A 56 -0.69 -5.31 12.86
N SER A 57 -0.11 -4.15 12.58
CA SER A 57 0.74 -3.98 11.40
C SER A 57 2.01 -4.82 11.52
N PRO A 58 2.41 -5.54 10.46
CA PRO A 58 3.68 -6.23 10.43
C PRO A 58 4.82 -5.21 10.52
N SER A 59 5.82 -5.49 11.35
CA SER A 59 7.02 -4.66 11.42
C SER A 59 7.92 -4.91 10.22
N LEU A 60 8.50 -3.85 9.67
CA LEU A 60 9.61 -3.96 8.72
C LEU A 60 10.81 -4.69 9.36
N PRO A 61 11.63 -5.37 8.55
CA PRO A 61 12.91 -5.93 9.01
C PRO A 61 13.82 -4.86 9.61
N GLU A 62 14.60 -5.21 10.64
CA GLU A 62 15.50 -4.28 11.36
C GLU A 62 16.57 -3.65 10.45
N HIS A 63 16.94 -4.34 9.37
CA HIS A 63 17.91 -3.89 8.37
C HIS A 63 17.26 -3.28 7.13
N ALA A 64 15.98 -2.90 7.20
CA ALA A 64 15.30 -2.23 6.11
C ALA A 64 16.09 -0.97 5.68
N ASN A 65 16.51 -0.91 4.42
CA ASN A 65 17.13 0.28 3.85
C ASN A 65 16.06 1.37 3.69
N GLY A 66 16.48 2.63 3.67
CA GLY A 66 15.58 3.78 3.71
C GLY A 66 15.29 4.29 5.12
N GLN A 67 14.48 5.33 5.20
CA GLN A 67 14.10 5.91 6.48
C GLN A 67 12.78 5.30 6.97
N HIS A 68 12.76 4.88 8.23
CA HIS A 68 11.59 4.25 8.86
C HIS A 68 11.18 5.06 10.07
N TRP A 69 9.91 4.96 10.46
CA TRP A 69 9.48 5.38 11.78
C TRP A 69 9.40 4.18 12.70
N ARG A 70 9.81 4.38 13.94
CA ARG A 70 9.61 3.40 15.01
C ARG A 70 8.41 3.84 15.82
N VAL A 71 7.31 3.11 15.73
CA VAL A 71 6.08 3.42 16.48
C VAL A 71 5.95 2.44 17.62
N VAL A 72 5.78 2.96 18.84
CA VAL A 72 5.69 2.14 20.05
C VAL A 72 4.41 2.40 20.81
N ALA A 73 3.82 1.33 21.33
CA ALA A 73 2.77 1.40 22.34
C ALA A 73 3.39 1.15 23.72
N ARG A 74 3.13 2.04 24.68
CA ARG A 74 3.67 1.94 26.04
C ARG A 74 2.58 1.76 27.08
N ASP A 75 2.93 1.07 28.18
CA ASP A 75 2.08 1.00 29.37
C ASP A 75 2.20 2.27 30.24
N SER A 76 1.43 2.35 31.32
CA SER A 76 1.45 3.48 32.27
C SER A 76 2.76 3.61 33.07
N LYS A 77 3.61 2.59 33.07
CA LYS A 77 4.95 2.60 33.68
C LYS A 77 6.03 3.05 32.69
N GLY A 78 5.68 3.25 31.42
CA GLY A 78 6.60 3.63 30.35
C GLY A 78 7.28 2.44 29.66
N ASN A 79 6.92 1.19 29.97
CA ASN A 79 7.46 0.01 29.30
C ASN A 79 6.91 -0.09 27.87
N VAL A 80 7.74 -0.47 26.91
CA VAL A 80 7.28 -0.81 25.55
C VAL A 80 6.50 -2.11 25.62
N VAL A 81 5.23 -2.08 25.24
CA VAL A 81 4.37 -3.26 25.12
C VAL A 81 4.39 -3.80 23.69
N HIS A 82 4.49 -2.91 22.71
CA HIS A 82 4.59 -3.26 21.30
C HIS A 82 5.44 -2.23 20.55
N GLU A 83 6.15 -2.69 19.53
CA GLU A 83 6.96 -1.86 18.64
C GLU A 83 6.79 -2.33 17.20
N THR A 84 6.64 -1.37 16.29
CA THR A 84 6.53 -1.61 14.85
C THR A 84 7.44 -0.63 14.12
N LEU A 85 8.28 -1.16 13.23
CA LEU A 85 9.00 -0.37 12.24
C LEU A 85 8.11 -0.23 11.00
N ILE A 86 7.90 1.00 10.54
CA ILE A 86 7.09 1.30 9.36
C ILE A 86 7.89 2.16 8.39
N ASN A 87 7.60 2.04 7.09
CA ASN A 87 8.19 2.92 6.09
C ASN A 87 7.71 4.35 6.37
N ASN A 88 8.63 5.30 6.44
CA ASN A 88 8.27 6.67 6.73
C ASN A 88 7.61 7.42 5.57
N GLY A 89 7.71 6.87 4.34
CA GLY A 89 7.17 7.45 3.12
C GLY A 89 7.79 8.80 2.73
N SER A 90 8.91 9.22 3.34
CA SER A 90 9.57 10.51 3.06
C SER A 90 10.41 10.49 1.80
N GLN A 91 10.63 9.31 1.22
CA GLN A 91 11.23 9.12 -0.08
C GLN A 91 10.27 8.31 -0.94
N PHE A 92 10.12 8.74 -2.18
CA PHE A 92 9.31 8.07 -3.17
C PHE A 92 10.13 7.94 -4.46
N GLN A 93 10.29 6.72 -4.94
CA GLN A 93 10.86 6.46 -6.26
C GLN A 93 9.78 6.75 -7.30
N ILE A 94 10.11 7.61 -8.26
CA ILE A 94 9.25 7.98 -9.36
C ILE A 94 9.76 7.30 -10.61
N GLU A 95 8.85 6.64 -11.31
CA GLU A 95 9.15 5.96 -12.56
C GLU A 95 8.13 6.29 -13.63
N THR A 96 8.62 6.43 -14.86
CA THR A 96 7.74 6.45 -16.03
C THR A 96 8.27 5.45 -17.03
N PHE A 97 7.37 4.77 -17.73
CA PHE A 97 7.74 3.71 -18.67
C PHE A 97 7.45 4.13 -20.10
N ASP A 98 8.25 3.72 -21.07
CA ASP A 98 7.96 3.87 -22.49
C ASP A 98 6.83 2.88 -22.87
N PRO A 99 5.65 3.37 -23.29
CA PRO A 99 4.54 2.51 -23.70
C PRO A 99 4.89 1.66 -24.93
N LYS A 100 5.92 1.95 -25.72
CA LYS A 100 6.21 1.12 -26.91
C LYS A 100 6.95 -0.16 -26.58
N ASN A 101 7.84 -0.12 -25.59
CA ASN A 101 8.77 -1.22 -25.32
C ASN A 101 8.80 -1.66 -23.85
N GLY A 102 8.08 -0.97 -22.95
CA GLY A 102 8.01 -1.30 -21.52
C GLY A 102 9.27 -0.98 -20.72
N GLN A 103 10.28 -0.36 -21.33
CA GLN A 103 11.48 0.10 -20.63
C GLN A 103 11.17 1.36 -19.83
N ILE A 104 11.93 1.62 -18.76
CA ILE A 104 11.80 2.88 -18.02
C ILE A 104 12.28 4.03 -18.92
N ALA A 105 11.48 5.07 -18.98
CA ALA A 105 11.79 6.34 -19.63
C ALA A 105 12.37 7.39 -18.65
N HIS A 106 11.97 7.35 -17.37
CA HIS A 106 12.47 8.24 -16.31
C HIS A 106 12.46 7.53 -14.96
N ALA A 107 13.51 7.71 -14.15
CA ALA A 107 13.62 7.18 -12.80
C ALA A 107 14.28 8.22 -11.87
N GLU A 108 13.60 8.62 -10.80
CA GLU A 108 14.11 9.63 -9.86
C GLU A 108 13.58 9.40 -8.44
N THR A 109 14.46 9.50 -7.44
CA THR A 109 14.04 9.50 -6.04
C THR A 109 13.68 10.92 -5.60
N VAL A 110 12.43 11.14 -5.23
CA VAL A 110 11.94 12.42 -4.72
C VAL A 110 11.75 12.35 -3.21
N ARG A 111 12.24 13.38 -2.50
CA ARG A 111 11.97 13.56 -1.07
C ARG A 111 10.64 14.27 -0.87
N LYS A 112 9.73 13.63 -0.15
CA LYS A 112 8.50 14.24 0.36
C LYS A 112 8.79 14.88 1.72
N THR A 113 8.54 16.18 1.82
CA THR A 113 8.57 16.89 3.11
C THR A 113 7.28 16.73 3.90
N GLU A 114 6.25 16.13 3.30
CA GLU A 114 4.97 15.87 3.93
C GLU A 114 4.35 14.58 3.41
N GLY A 115 3.58 13.91 4.26
CA GLY A 115 2.92 12.66 3.90
C GLY A 115 2.12 12.10 5.06
N ALA A 116 1.65 10.86 4.93
CA ALA A 116 0.97 10.16 6.00
C ALA A 116 1.28 8.66 5.96
N PHE A 117 1.16 8.01 7.11
CA PHE A 117 1.23 6.56 7.25
C PHE A 117 0.12 6.07 8.17
N GLU A 118 -0.22 4.79 8.06
CA GLU A 118 -1.19 4.11 8.91
C GLU A 118 -0.50 2.93 9.62
N VAL A 119 -0.78 2.75 10.90
CA VAL A 119 -0.19 1.70 11.72
C VAL A 119 -1.22 1.15 12.72
N SER A 120 -1.35 -0.16 12.78
CA SER A 120 -2.21 -0.87 13.71
C SER A 120 -1.40 -1.44 14.87
N LEU A 121 -1.82 -1.16 16.10
CA LEU A 121 -1.11 -1.50 17.35
C LEU A 121 -2.09 -2.08 18.37
N PRO A 122 -1.61 -2.87 19.36
CA PRO A 122 -2.42 -3.22 20.53
C PRO A 122 -2.93 -1.97 21.25
N PHE A 123 -4.19 -1.98 21.70
CA PHE A 123 -4.84 -0.87 22.38
C PHE A 123 -5.71 -1.28 23.59
N SER A 124 -5.40 -2.42 24.19
CA SER A 124 -5.97 -2.86 25.46
C SER A 124 -5.83 -1.79 26.56
N SER A 125 -6.58 -1.94 27.65
CA SER A 125 -6.67 -0.96 28.74
C SER A 125 -5.35 -0.63 29.45
N ASN A 126 -4.34 -1.49 29.31
CA ASN A 126 -2.97 -1.28 29.80
C ASN A 126 -2.14 -0.30 28.96
N ILE A 127 -2.53 -0.03 27.70
CA ILE A 127 -1.80 0.90 26.82
C ILE A 127 -2.10 2.34 27.23
N ALA A 128 -1.08 3.08 27.66
CA ALA A 128 -1.18 4.45 28.13
C ALA A 128 -0.85 5.48 27.04
N SER A 129 -0.01 5.13 26.08
CA SER A 129 0.35 6.04 24.99
C SER A 129 0.86 5.31 23.75
N VAL A 130 0.75 5.99 22.60
CA VAL A 130 1.44 5.66 21.36
C VAL A 130 2.44 6.78 21.05
N GLU A 131 3.67 6.41 20.70
CA GLU A 131 4.78 7.32 20.47
C GLU A 131 5.44 7.03 19.12
N VAL A 132 5.86 8.08 18.41
CA VAL A 132 6.75 7.95 17.24
C VAL A 132 8.16 8.32 17.68
N LEU A 133 9.12 7.44 17.40
CA LEU A 133 10.53 7.59 17.72
C LEU A 133 11.35 7.77 16.43
N PRO A 134 12.52 8.43 16.52
CA PRO A 134 13.43 8.54 15.38
C PRO A 134 13.96 7.16 14.97
N THR A 135 14.32 7.03 13.70
CA THR A 135 14.92 5.81 13.15
C THR A 135 16.28 5.51 13.79
N VAL A 136 16.61 4.23 13.93
CA VAL A 136 17.99 3.80 14.20
C VAL A 136 18.75 3.89 12.88
N THR A 137 19.66 4.85 12.73
CA THR A 137 20.55 4.85 11.55
C THR A 137 21.69 3.87 11.78
N SER A 138 22.07 3.13 10.73
CA SER A 138 23.20 2.19 10.73
C SER A 138 24.56 2.82 11.07
N LYS A 139 24.63 4.14 11.25
CA LYS A 139 25.83 4.90 11.60
C LYS A 139 26.04 5.10 13.10
N GLY A 140 25.89 4.05 13.91
CA GLY A 140 26.45 3.99 15.28
C GLY A 140 26.03 5.08 16.28
N PHE A 141 25.07 5.95 15.94
CA PHE A 141 24.46 6.87 16.91
C PHE A 141 23.43 6.09 17.70
N ALA A 142 23.61 6.05 19.02
CA ALA A 142 22.67 5.44 19.96
C ALA A 142 21.24 5.89 19.61
N SER A 143 20.31 4.92 19.49
CA SER A 143 18.91 5.22 19.23
C SER A 143 18.41 6.19 20.29
N SER A 144 18.02 7.41 19.88
CA SER A 144 17.34 8.30 20.81
C SER A 144 16.01 7.66 21.19
N ASN A 145 15.86 7.29 22.46
CA ASN A 145 14.59 6.82 23.00
C ASN A 145 13.63 7.98 23.32
N THR A 146 14.02 9.21 23.01
CA THR A 146 13.15 10.38 23.10
C THR A 146 12.16 10.35 21.95
N ALA A 147 10.88 10.32 22.29
CA ALA A 147 9.80 10.38 21.31
C ALA A 147 9.82 11.71 20.55
N LEU A 148 9.63 11.63 19.22
CA LEU A 148 9.36 12.79 18.35
C LEU A 148 7.96 13.35 18.60
N VAL A 149 7.00 12.46 18.87
CA VAL A 149 5.66 12.81 19.33
C VAL A 149 5.13 11.73 20.26
N LYS A 150 4.27 12.14 21.19
CA LYS A 150 3.55 11.26 22.10
C LYS A 150 2.07 11.60 22.08
N TYR A 151 1.23 10.58 21.90
CA TYR A 151 -0.21 10.66 22.07
C TYR A 151 -0.61 9.81 23.26
N ASP A 152 -1.09 10.44 24.32
CA ASP A 152 -1.65 9.73 25.46
C ASP A 152 -3.03 9.13 25.13
N ARG A 153 -3.49 8.20 25.98
CA ARG A 153 -4.77 7.52 25.77
C ARG A 153 -5.96 8.47 25.64
N ASN A 154 -5.97 9.61 26.35
CA ASN A 154 -7.07 10.58 26.30
C ASN A 154 -7.11 11.30 24.95
N ALA A 155 -5.94 11.69 24.41
CA ALA A 155 -5.80 12.27 23.09
C ALA A 155 -6.25 11.29 22.00
N LEU A 156 -5.87 10.01 22.13
CA LEU A 156 -6.29 8.94 21.22
C LEU A 156 -7.80 8.69 21.28
N GLN A 157 -8.41 8.67 22.47
CA GLN A 157 -9.87 8.55 22.63
C GLN A 157 -10.64 9.74 22.03
N SER A 158 -10.10 10.95 22.18
CA SER A 158 -10.67 12.16 21.57
C SER A 158 -10.57 12.12 20.04
N LEU A 159 -9.48 11.57 19.51
CA LEU A 159 -9.29 11.33 18.08
C LEU A 159 -10.24 10.26 17.54
N LEU A 160 -10.45 9.15 18.25
CA LEU A 160 -11.39 8.09 17.89
C LEU A 160 -12.82 8.65 17.74
N SER A 161 -13.24 9.50 18.67
CA SER A 161 -14.56 10.14 18.63
C SER A 161 -14.76 11.01 17.38
N ARG A 162 -13.75 11.84 17.05
CA ARG A 162 -13.76 12.69 15.84
C ARG A 162 -13.73 11.87 14.55
N SER A 163 -12.92 10.82 14.54
CA SER A 163 -12.74 9.93 13.40
C SER A 163 -14.02 9.18 13.05
N ARG A 164 -14.72 8.67 14.07
CA ARG A 164 -16.01 7.99 13.90
C ARG A 164 -17.07 8.90 13.27
N ALA A 165 -17.12 10.17 13.68
CA ALA A 165 -18.05 11.14 13.10
C ALA A 165 -17.73 11.45 11.62
N SER A 166 -16.44 11.59 11.30
CA SER A 166 -15.98 11.82 9.92
C SER A 166 -16.30 10.63 9.00
N LEU A 167 -15.96 9.40 9.42
CA LEU A 167 -16.23 8.21 8.63
C LEU A 167 -17.73 7.95 8.44
N ALA A 168 -18.56 8.20 9.46
CA ALA A 168 -20.02 8.04 9.33
C ALA A 168 -20.60 8.93 8.22
N THR A 169 -20.02 10.11 7.99
CA THR A 169 -20.43 10.99 6.89
C THR A 169 -20.00 10.43 5.54
N LEU A 170 -18.75 9.97 5.42
CA LEU A 170 -18.20 9.40 4.18
C LEU A 170 -18.84 8.05 3.80
N ALA A 171 -19.20 7.23 4.79
CA ALA A 171 -19.85 5.94 4.59
C ALA A 171 -21.24 6.07 3.91
N THR A 172 -21.84 7.26 3.91
CA THR A 172 -23.08 7.51 3.14
C THR A 172 -22.83 7.78 1.65
N LYS A 173 -21.58 8.00 1.26
CA LYS A 173 -21.16 8.38 -0.10
C LYS A 173 -20.34 7.31 -0.80
N ALA A 174 -19.96 6.24 -0.09
CA ALA A 174 -19.18 5.15 -0.62
C ALA A 174 -19.76 3.80 -0.18
N THR A 175 -19.53 2.77 -0.98
CA THR A 175 -19.88 1.38 -0.65
C THR A 175 -18.76 0.44 -1.04
N ALA A 176 -18.58 -0.67 -0.31
CA ALA A 176 -17.63 -1.72 -0.69
C ALA A 176 -18.37 -2.99 -1.14
N THR A 177 -17.86 -3.64 -2.17
CA THR A 177 -18.27 -4.98 -2.63
C THR A 177 -17.06 -5.90 -2.62
N THR A 178 -17.14 -6.99 -1.86
CA THR A 178 -16.12 -8.04 -1.91
C THR A 178 -16.34 -8.91 -3.15
N ILE A 179 -15.37 -8.91 -4.07
CA ILE A 179 -15.37 -9.65 -5.33
C ILE A 179 -14.80 -11.05 -5.13
N ILE A 180 -13.75 -11.17 -4.32
CA ILE A 180 -13.14 -12.46 -3.94
C ILE A 180 -13.02 -12.47 -2.42
N ASN A 181 -13.57 -13.51 -1.79
CA ASN A 181 -13.48 -13.74 -0.35
C ASN A 181 -12.95 -15.16 -0.11
N ASN A 182 -11.71 -15.27 0.35
CA ASN A 182 -11.08 -16.55 0.70
C ASN A 182 -10.96 -16.77 2.21
N GLY A 183 -11.35 -15.78 3.02
CA GLY A 183 -11.38 -15.90 4.46
C GLY A 183 -11.13 -14.58 5.17
N PRO A 184 -10.88 -14.62 6.50
CA PRO A 184 -10.62 -13.43 7.30
C PRO A 184 -9.38 -12.68 6.81
N SER A 185 -9.46 -11.34 6.75
CA SER A 185 -8.37 -10.44 6.37
C SER A 185 -7.15 -10.55 7.30
N SER A 186 -7.34 -11.01 8.53
CA SER A 186 -6.22 -11.31 9.44
C SER A 186 -5.25 -12.39 8.93
N ASN A 187 -5.66 -13.19 7.93
CA ASN A 187 -4.89 -14.32 7.37
C ASN A 187 -4.71 -14.24 5.85
N HIS A 188 -5.23 -13.20 5.19
CA HIS A 188 -5.21 -13.05 3.74
C HIS A 188 -4.75 -11.63 3.38
N MET A 189 -4.16 -11.47 2.21
CA MET A 189 -3.82 -10.14 1.69
C MET A 189 -5.05 -9.51 1.05
N ASP A 190 -5.46 -8.32 1.51
CA ASP A 190 -6.66 -7.64 1.01
C ASP A 190 -6.31 -6.55 -0.01
N TYR A 191 -6.70 -6.78 -1.27
CA TYR A 191 -6.53 -5.83 -2.37
C TYR A 191 -7.81 -5.03 -2.60
N VAL A 192 -7.70 -3.71 -2.57
CA VAL A 192 -8.82 -2.78 -2.69
C VAL A 192 -8.68 -1.96 -3.97
N PHE A 193 -9.65 -2.08 -4.87
CA PHE A 193 -9.76 -1.28 -6.08
C PHE A 193 -10.79 -0.16 -5.87
N VAL A 194 -10.41 1.09 -6.09
CA VAL A 194 -11.30 2.25 -5.94
C VAL A 194 -11.21 3.16 -7.17
N GLY A 195 -12.34 3.67 -7.64
CA GLY A 195 -12.41 4.48 -8.86
C GLY A 195 -12.38 5.97 -8.58
N ASP A 196 -11.58 6.74 -9.32
CA ASP A 196 -11.58 8.20 -9.29
C ASP A 196 -11.99 8.80 -10.64
N GLY A 197 -12.70 9.92 -10.62
CA GLY A 197 -13.19 10.57 -11.83
C GLY A 197 -14.40 9.89 -12.50
N TYR A 198 -15.08 8.99 -11.80
CA TYR A 198 -16.36 8.40 -12.26
C TYR A 198 -17.52 9.07 -11.54
N THR A 199 -18.40 9.72 -12.29
CA THR A 199 -19.63 10.33 -11.72
C THR A 199 -20.65 9.29 -11.31
N ALA A 200 -21.68 9.69 -10.56
CA ALA A 200 -22.78 8.80 -10.19
C ALA A 200 -23.46 8.12 -11.40
N ALA A 201 -23.50 8.79 -12.55
CA ALA A 201 -24.04 8.24 -13.80
C ALA A 201 -23.09 7.26 -14.51
N GLU A 202 -21.82 7.18 -14.09
CA GLU A 202 -20.78 6.33 -14.68
C GLU A 202 -20.45 5.13 -13.78
N MET A 203 -21.25 4.82 -12.77
CA MET A 203 -20.96 3.70 -11.86
C MET A 203 -20.94 2.35 -12.59
N ASP A 204 -21.79 2.14 -13.61
CA ASP A 204 -21.73 0.92 -14.43
C ASP A 204 -20.41 0.86 -15.23
N LYS A 205 -19.91 2.00 -15.72
CA LYS A 205 -18.60 2.10 -16.37
C LYS A 205 -17.49 1.78 -15.39
N TRP A 206 -17.53 2.35 -14.18
CA TRP A 206 -16.58 2.05 -13.11
C TRP A 206 -16.55 0.55 -12.80
N HIS A 207 -17.72 -0.10 -12.66
CA HIS A 207 -17.78 -1.53 -12.39
C HIS A 207 -17.15 -2.37 -13.49
N ALA A 208 -17.39 -2.01 -14.76
CA ALA A 208 -16.78 -2.68 -15.91
C ALA A 208 -15.25 -2.48 -15.97
N ASP A 209 -14.79 -1.27 -15.71
CA ASP A 209 -13.36 -0.92 -15.70
C ASP A 209 -12.62 -1.60 -14.54
N ALA A 210 -13.20 -1.58 -13.33
CA ALA A 210 -12.70 -2.32 -12.18
C ALA A 210 -12.60 -3.82 -12.49
N LYS A 211 -13.65 -4.40 -13.07
CA LYS A 211 -13.64 -5.81 -13.47
C LYS A 211 -12.52 -6.12 -14.46
N LYS A 212 -12.32 -5.28 -15.48
CA LYS A 212 -11.26 -5.45 -16.47
C LYS A 212 -9.87 -5.44 -15.82
N VAL A 213 -9.62 -4.50 -14.91
CA VAL A 213 -8.34 -4.42 -14.20
C VAL A 213 -8.16 -5.63 -13.27
N ILE A 214 -9.16 -5.97 -12.47
CA ILE A 214 -9.13 -7.14 -11.57
C ILE A 214 -8.89 -8.42 -12.37
N ASP A 215 -9.57 -8.63 -13.50
CA ASP A 215 -9.36 -9.80 -14.35
C ASP A 215 -7.93 -9.84 -14.91
N GLY A 216 -7.37 -8.68 -15.30
CA GLY A 216 -5.97 -8.57 -15.75
C GLY A 216 -4.99 -8.96 -14.64
N PHE A 217 -5.23 -8.48 -13.42
CA PHE A 217 -4.46 -8.91 -12.24
C PHE A 217 -4.57 -10.40 -12.00
N MET A 218 -5.78 -10.96 -12.06
CA MET A 218 -6.01 -12.38 -11.80
C MET A 218 -5.51 -13.31 -12.91
N ALA A 219 -5.27 -12.77 -14.11
CA ALA A 219 -4.63 -13.48 -15.21
C ALA A 219 -3.09 -13.53 -15.07
N ASP A 220 -2.52 -12.66 -14.25
CA ASP A 220 -1.09 -12.68 -13.95
C ASP A 220 -0.69 -13.98 -13.24
N PRO A 221 0.38 -14.67 -13.64
CA PRO A 221 0.75 -15.95 -13.03
C PRO A 221 0.97 -15.91 -11.51
N LEU A 222 1.50 -14.82 -10.96
CA LEU A 222 1.72 -14.71 -9.51
C LEU A 222 0.40 -14.62 -8.76
N PHE A 223 -0.51 -13.76 -9.21
CA PHE A 223 -1.82 -13.60 -8.59
C PHE A 223 -2.71 -14.81 -8.83
N ALA A 224 -2.66 -15.42 -10.01
CA ALA A 224 -3.38 -16.65 -10.32
C ALA A 224 -2.96 -17.80 -9.39
N ALA A 225 -1.66 -18.01 -9.21
CA ALA A 225 -1.13 -19.06 -8.34
C ALA A 225 -1.45 -18.83 -6.85
N ASN A 226 -1.56 -17.57 -6.43
CA ASN A 226 -1.82 -17.19 -5.04
C ASN A 226 -3.26 -16.73 -4.80
N ARG A 227 -4.19 -16.98 -5.73
CA ARG A 227 -5.56 -16.47 -5.67
C ARG A 227 -6.30 -16.86 -4.40
N SER A 228 -6.01 -18.02 -3.82
CA SER A 228 -6.62 -18.49 -2.57
C SER A 228 -6.11 -17.77 -1.32
N SER A 229 -5.03 -17.00 -1.42
CA SER A 229 -4.37 -16.32 -0.29
C SER A 229 -4.72 -14.83 -0.22
N MET A 230 -5.68 -14.37 -1.01
CA MET A 230 -6.05 -12.96 -1.09
C MET A 230 -7.56 -12.72 -1.05
N ASN A 231 -7.96 -11.57 -0.57
CA ASN A 231 -9.29 -11.02 -0.79
C ASN A 231 -9.22 -9.88 -1.80
N VAL A 232 -10.32 -9.64 -2.52
CA VAL A 232 -10.43 -8.54 -3.47
C VAL A 232 -11.71 -7.77 -3.21
N HIS A 233 -11.58 -6.46 -3.00
CA HIS A 233 -12.67 -5.54 -2.76
C HIS A 233 -12.71 -4.48 -3.85
N ARG A 234 -13.92 -4.09 -4.24
CA ARG A 234 -14.19 -2.90 -5.04
C ARG A 234 -14.89 -1.87 -4.17
N VAL A 235 -14.36 -0.66 -4.13
CA VAL A 235 -14.98 0.49 -3.47
C VAL A 235 -15.59 1.40 -4.53
N ASP A 236 -16.87 1.69 -4.35
CA ASP A 236 -17.67 2.54 -5.23
C ASP A 236 -17.84 3.90 -4.55
N VAL A 237 -17.38 4.95 -5.21
CA VAL A 237 -17.52 6.34 -4.78
C VAL A 237 -17.71 7.23 -6.01
N ALA A 238 -18.69 8.13 -5.97
CA ALA A 238 -18.94 9.04 -7.07
C ALA A 238 -18.08 10.31 -6.97
N SER A 239 -17.43 10.67 -8.07
CA SER A 239 -16.82 11.98 -8.31
C SER A 239 -17.86 13.00 -8.78
N ASN A 240 -17.59 14.30 -8.55
CA ASN A 240 -18.48 15.36 -9.03
C ASN A 240 -18.35 15.57 -10.54
N GLN A 241 -17.17 15.32 -11.11
CA GLN A 241 -16.90 15.43 -12.54
C GLN A 241 -16.26 14.16 -13.11
N SER A 242 -16.54 13.92 -14.40
CA SER A 242 -15.94 12.82 -15.17
C SER A 242 -14.54 13.22 -15.65
N GLY A 243 -13.60 12.28 -15.52
CA GLY A 243 -12.18 12.49 -15.83
C GLY A 243 -11.34 12.84 -14.60
N VAL A 244 -10.06 13.16 -14.84
CA VAL A 244 -9.09 13.63 -13.85
C VAL A 244 -8.34 14.86 -14.40
N ASP A 245 -7.53 15.51 -13.58
CA ASP A 245 -6.78 16.69 -14.00
C ASP A 245 -5.70 16.31 -15.04
N GLU A 246 -5.62 17.12 -16.10
CA GLU A 246 -4.54 17.11 -17.09
C GLU A 246 -4.05 18.55 -17.30
N PRO A 247 -3.18 19.06 -16.40
CA PRO A 247 -2.77 20.47 -16.38
C PRO A 247 -2.05 20.93 -17.65
N ASP A 248 -1.29 20.04 -18.30
CA ASP A 248 -0.63 20.28 -19.59
C ASP A 248 -1.63 20.54 -20.73
N LYS A 249 -2.90 20.17 -20.54
CA LYS A 249 -4.01 20.44 -21.46
C LYS A 249 -5.00 21.48 -20.92
N GLY A 250 -4.71 22.09 -19.76
CA GLY A 250 -5.62 23.02 -19.10
C GLY A 250 -6.92 22.39 -18.60
N ILE A 251 -6.93 21.09 -18.31
CA ILE A 251 -8.09 20.35 -17.81
C ILE A 251 -7.98 20.19 -16.30
N TYR A 252 -9.00 20.65 -15.59
CA TYR A 252 -9.13 20.52 -14.13
C TYR A 252 -10.54 20.03 -13.78
N LYS A 253 -10.63 19.06 -12.88
CA LYS A 253 -11.80 18.24 -12.55
C LYS A 253 -11.94 18.12 -11.03
N ASP A 254 -13.15 18.38 -10.54
CA ASP A 254 -13.53 18.10 -9.15
C ASP A 254 -13.86 16.60 -9.00
N THR A 255 -12.87 15.84 -8.51
CA THR A 255 -12.93 14.38 -8.37
C THR A 255 -12.95 13.96 -6.91
N ALA A 256 -13.36 12.72 -6.64
CA ALA A 256 -13.47 12.20 -5.28
C ALA A 256 -12.10 12.14 -4.56
N MET A 257 -11.02 11.92 -5.32
CA MET A 257 -9.68 11.70 -4.80
C MET A 257 -8.61 12.64 -5.35
N ASP A 258 -8.99 13.72 -6.04
CA ASP A 258 -8.07 14.71 -6.65
C ASP A 258 -7.03 14.07 -7.60
N GLY A 259 -7.46 13.13 -8.45
CA GLY A 259 -6.60 12.54 -9.47
C GLY A 259 -6.02 13.59 -10.42
N ASN A 260 -4.70 13.57 -10.62
CA ASN A 260 -3.99 14.54 -11.46
C ASN A 260 -2.76 13.93 -12.16
N PHE A 261 -2.67 14.14 -13.48
CA PHE A 261 -1.48 13.82 -14.25
C PHE A 261 -0.36 14.84 -14.06
N ASN A 262 0.86 14.40 -14.34
CA ASN A 262 2.08 15.22 -14.32
C ASN A 262 2.41 15.79 -12.94
N CYS A 263 2.09 15.06 -11.88
CA CYS A 263 2.57 15.43 -10.55
C CYS A 263 4.11 15.51 -10.54
N TYR A 264 4.64 16.45 -9.76
CA TYR A 264 6.07 16.78 -9.72
C TYR A 264 6.68 17.20 -11.08
N ASN A 265 5.84 17.63 -12.04
CA ASN A 265 6.23 17.97 -13.41
C ASN A 265 6.80 16.79 -14.22
N ILE A 266 6.40 15.56 -13.89
CA ILE A 266 6.89 14.35 -14.54
C ILE A 266 5.80 13.76 -15.43
N ASP A 267 6.04 13.76 -16.74
CA ASP A 267 5.02 13.37 -17.72
C ASP A 267 4.47 11.96 -17.45
N ARG A 268 3.14 11.84 -17.40
CA ARG A 268 2.35 10.61 -17.18
C ARG A 268 2.33 10.08 -15.75
N LEU A 269 3.05 10.71 -14.82
CA LEU A 269 2.92 10.38 -13.41
C LEU A 269 1.51 10.76 -12.93
N LEU A 270 0.74 9.78 -12.48
CA LEU A 270 -0.66 9.96 -12.09
C LEU A 270 -0.76 9.89 -10.57
N CYS A 271 -1.00 11.03 -9.92
CA CYS A 271 -1.13 11.08 -8.47
C CYS A 271 -2.59 11.26 -8.04
N VAL A 272 -2.85 10.99 -6.77
CA VAL A 272 -4.12 11.22 -6.07
C VAL A 272 -3.84 11.80 -4.69
N ASN A 273 -4.86 12.38 -4.07
CA ASN A 273 -4.83 12.75 -2.65
C ASN A 273 -4.98 11.49 -1.77
N GLU A 274 -3.85 10.93 -1.34
CA GLU A 274 -3.83 9.70 -0.51
C GLU A 274 -4.68 9.81 0.77
N THR A 275 -4.81 11.01 1.35
CA THR A 275 -5.66 11.20 2.53
C THR A 275 -7.14 11.00 2.19
N LYS A 276 -7.61 11.55 1.06
CA LYS A 276 -8.97 11.31 0.56
C LYS A 276 -9.19 9.83 0.26
N VAL A 277 -8.25 9.18 -0.46
CA VAL A 277 -8.31 7.75 -0.79
C VAL A 277 -8.51 6.92 0.48
N ARG A 278 -7.62 7.06 1.46
CA ARG A 278 -7.67 6.24 2.68
C ARG A 278 -8.87 6.57 3.58
N ASN A 279 -9.39 7.80 3.53
CA ASN A 279 -10.64 8.16 4.24
C ASN A 279 -11.85 7.52 3.59
N ILE A 280 -11.93 7.51 2.25
CA ILE A 280 -13.02 6.87 1.50
C ILE A 280 -12.98 5.37 1.74
N VAL A 281 -11.84 4.71 1.51
CA VAL A 281 -11.68 3.27 1.71
C VAL A 281 -11.93 2.89 3.16
N GLY A 282 -11.36 3.62 4.12
CA GLY A 282 -11.56 3.35 5.53
C GLY A 282 -12.96 3.66 6.07
N SER A 283 -13.81 4.33 5.30
CA SER A 283 -15.22 4.50 5.68
C SER A 283 -16.07 3.26 5.42
N VAL A 284 -15.55 2.30 4.63
CA VAL A 284 -16.30 1.12 4.19
C VAL A 284 -15.57 -0.20 4.38
N LEU A 285 -14.26 -0.19 4.69
CA LEU A 285 -13.44 -1.36 4.95
C LEU A 285 -12.61 -1.17 6.24
N ALA A 286 -12.47 -2.25 7.02
CA ALA A 286 -11.66 -2.28 8.23
C ALA A 286 -10.17 -2.06 7.93
N ALA A 287 -9.37 -1.76 8.97
CA ALA A 287 -7.95 -1.45 8.84
C ALA A 287 -7.11 -2.58 8.23
N ASP A 288 -7.42 -3.83 8.55
CA ASP A 288 -6.74 -5.01 8.01
C ASP A 288 -7.36 -5.52 6.70
N ALA A 289 -8.45 -4.91 6.22
CA ALA A 289 -9.10 -5.25 4.95
C ALA A 289 -8.68 -4.32 3.80
N ARG A 290 -7.51 -3.69 3.91
CA ARG A 290 -7.02 -2.65 2.99
C ARG A 290 -5.50 -2.58 2.87
N ASP A 291 -4.85 -3.74 2.81
CA ASP A 291 -3.38 -3.86 2.72
C ASP A 291 -2.81 -3.18 1.48
N VAL A 292 -3.46 -3.38 0.33
CA VAL A 292 -3.04 -2.82 -0.96
C VAL A 292 -4.19 -2.05 -1.56
N ILE A 293 -4.04 -0.72 -1.69
CA ILE A 293 -5.06 0.13 -2.32
C ILE A 293 -4.59 0.52 -3.72
N ILE A 294 -5.43 0.25 -4.71
CA ILE A 294 -5.25 0.57 -6.12
C ILE A 294 -6.34 1.55 -6.54
N VAL A 295 -5.94 2.74 -6.98
CA VAL A 295 -6.84 3.75 -7.52
C VAL A 295 -6.84 3.69 -9.05
N ILE A 296 -8.01 3.50 -9.64
CA ILE A 296 -8.20 3.50 -11.09
C ILE A 296 -8.83 4.84 -11.47
N SER A 297 -8.09 5.66 -12.21
CA SER A 297 -8.58 6.95 -12.70
C SER A 297 -9.33 6.81 -14.02
N ASN A 298 -10.46 7.48 -14.16
CA ASN A 298 -11.28 7.54 -15.37
C ASN A 298 -10.59 8.36 -16.49
N SER A 299 -9.49 7.86 -17.04
CA SER A 299 -8.81 8.44 -18.19
C SER A 299 -8.20 7.35 -19.05
N THR A 300 -8.19 7.57 -20.36
CA THR A 300 -7.49 6.70 -21.33
C THR A 300 -6.07 7.16 -21.61
N ARG A 301 -5.63 8.30 -21.06
CA ARG A 301 -4.24 8.75 -21.13
C ARG A 301 -3.38 7.79 -20.34
N TYR A 302 -2.32 7.29 -20.96
CA TYR A 302 -1.36 6.42 -20.29
C TYR A 302 -0.73 7.10 -19.06
N GLY A 303 -0.81 6.42 -17.92
CA GLY A 303 -0.16 6.82 -16.68
C GLY A 303 -0.50 5.91 -15.51
N GLY A 304 0.24 6.10 -14.43
CA GLY A 304 0.19 5.34 -13.20
C GLY A 304 1.39 5.70 -12.31
N SER A 305 1.38 5.22 -11.08
CA SER A 305 2.48 5.32 -10.12
C SER A 305 2.26 4.37 -8.95
N GLY A 306 3.32 3.96 -8.27
CA GLY A 306 3.23 3.23 -7.00
C GLY A 306 3.25 4.15 -5.79
N GLY A 307 3.52 3.56 -4.62
CA GLY A 307 3.71 4.28 -3.37
C GLY A 307 2.79 3.79 -2.26
N GLY A 308 2.37 4.71 -1.39
CA GLY A 308 1.43 4.40 -0.30
C GLY A 308 0.08 3.88 -0.80
N VAL A 309 -0.30 4.29 -2.02
CA VAL A 309 -1.38 3.73 -2.83
C VAL A 309 -0.85 3.62 -4.27
N ALA A 310 -1.24 2.57 -4.98
CA ALA A 310 -0.95 2.46 -6.42
C ALA A 310 -2.03 3.21 -7.21
N THR A 311 -1.66 3.81 -8.34
CA THR A 311 -2.57 4.48 -9.26
C THR A 311 -2.39 3.94 -10.67
N LEU A 312 -3.48 3.89 -11.43
CA LEU A 312 -3.43 3.58 -12.85
C LEU A 312 -4.57 4.23 -13.61
N SER A 313 -4.32 4.53 -14.88
CA SER A 313 -5.37 4.90 -15.84
C SER A 313 -6.02 3.67 -16.48
N MET A 314 -7.02 3.87 -17.33
CA MET A 314 -7.62 2.83 -18.17
C MET A 314 -6.90 2.58 -19.50
N HIS A 315 -5.71 3.16 -19.69
CA HIS A 315 -4.87 2.81 -20.84
C HIS A 315 -4.46 1.32 -20.80
N ALA A 316 -4.38 0.67 -21.96
CA ALA A 316 -4.16 -0.77 -22.06
C ALA A 316 -2.88 -1.27 -21.37
N GLN A 317 -1.88 -0.41 -21.25
CA GLN A 317 -0.59 -0.73 -20.62
C GLN A 317 -0.49 -0.32 -19.15
N SER A 318 -1.49 0.40 -18.65
CA SER A 318 -1.49 0.85 -17.25
C SER A 318 -1.65 -0.32 -16.26
N THR A 319 -2.19 -1.47 -16.69
CA THR A 319 -2.19 -2.70 -15.87
C THR A 319 -0.78 -3.24 -15.64
N GLU A 320 0.10 -3.20 -16.64
CA GLU A 320 1.50 -3.64 -16.48
C GLU A 320 2.26 -2.73 -15.51
N ILE A 321 2.06 -1.41 -15.60
CA ILE A 321 2.57 -0.48 -14.58
C ILE A 321 2.03 -0.87 -13.21
N ALA A 322 0.72 -1.00 -13.05
CA ALA A 322 0.12 -1.31 -11.74
C ALA A 322 0.67 -2.61 -11.14
N LEU A 323 0.92 -3.63 -11.97
CA LEU A 323 1.55 -4.87 -11.55
C LEU A 323 2.99 -4.63 -11.05
N HIS A 324 3.81 -3.88 -11.78
CA HIS A 324 5.16 -3.50 -11.34
C HIS A 324 5.11 -2.73 -10.01
N GLU A 325 4.25 -1.72 -9.90
CA GLU A 325 4.15 -0.86 -8.72
C GLU A 325 3.68 -1.61 -7.48
N ILE A 326 2.85 -2.64 -7.65
CA ILE A 326 2.46 -3.53 -6.55
C ILE A 326 3.62 -4.40 -6.06
N GLY A 327 4.62 -4.64 -6.90
CA GLY A 327 5.91 -5.20 -6.47
C GLY A 327 6.52 -4.39 -5.32
N HIS A 328 6.53 -3.06 -5.44
CA HIS A 328 6.97 -2.17 -4.37
C HIS A 328 5.97 -2.10 -3.22
N THR A 329 4.69 -1.82 -3.52
CA THR A 329 3.69 -1.53 -2.48
C THR A 329 3.38 -2.75 -1.63
N ALA A 330 3.18 -3.93 -2.23
CA ALA A 330 2.80 -5.14 -1.53
C ALA A 330 3.99 -6.00 -1.11
N PHE A 331 4.96 -6.20 -2.02
CA PHE A 331 6.02 -7.22 -1.83
C PHE A 331 7.36 -6.63 -1.40
N LYS A 332 7.49 -5.29 -1.37
CA LYS A 332 8.72 -4.58 -1.00
C LYS A 332 9.92 -4.98 -1.88
N LEU A 333 9.65 -5.26 -3.15
CA LEU A 333 10.67 -5.49 -4.16
C LEU A 333 11.35 -4.16 -4.51
N ALA A 334 12.63 -4.22 -4.85
CA ALA A 334 13.37 -3.09 -5.38
C ALA A 334 13.28 -3.08 -6.90
N ASP A 335 13.68 -1.97 -7.50
CA ASP A 335 13.92 -1.93 -8.92
C ASP A 335 15.16 -2.71 -9.31
N GLU A 336 15.03 -3.52 -10.37
CA GLU A 336 16.08 -4.37 -10.89
C GLU A 336 16.81 -3.75 -12.09
N TYR A 337 16.39 -2.56 -12.54
CA TYR A 337 17.12 -1.80 -13.57
C TYR A 337 18.31 -1.04 -12.98
N ASP A 338 19.27 -0.67 -13.83
CA ASP A 338 20.65 -0.31 -13.44
C ASP A 338 21.03 1.14 -13.77
N TYR A 339 20.05 1.99 -14.07
CA TYR A 339 20.19 3.42 -14.30
C TYR A 339 19.37 4.23 -13.29
N GLY A 340 19.80 5.46 -13.03
CA GLY A 340 19.25 6.33 -11.98
C GLY A 340 20.32 6.72 -10.97
N THR A 341 19.91 7.03 -9.75
CA THR A 341 20.83 7.42 -8.67
C THR A 341 21.33 6.20 -7.91
N CYS A 342 22.53 5.73 -8.25
CA CYS A 342 23.15 4.60 -7.56
C CYS A 342 23.59 4.93 -6.13
N ASP A 343 23.22 4.05 -5.17
CA ASP A 343 23.72 4.07 -3.79
C ASP A 343 24.32 2.70 -3.41
N LEU A 344 25.61 2.68 -3.06
CA LEU A 344 26.35 1.49 -2.62
C LEU A 344 26.71 1.52 -1.12
N SER A 345 26.13 2.43 -0.34
CA SER A 345 26.52 2.66 1.05
C SER A 345 26.14 1.52 2.01
N SER A 346 25.05 0.80 1.76
CA SER A 346 24.57 -0.33 2.58
C SER A 346 24.03 -1.48 1.72
N GLU A 347 23.97 -2.69 2.31
CA GLU A 347 23.26 -3.82 1.71
C GLU A 347 21.76 -3.48 1.62
N PRO A 348 21.11 -3.66 0.45
CA PRO A 348 19.67 -3.50 0.29
C PRO A 348 18.90 -4.36 1.29
N SER A 349 17.66 -3.99 1.60
CA SER A 349 16.79 -4.84 2.43
C SER A 349 15.84 -5.70 1.63
N GLU A 350 15.52 -5.24 0.43
CA GLU A 350 14.64 -5.85 -0.54
C GLU A 350 15.19 -7.22 -0.93
N GLY A 351 14.30 -8.18 -1.14
CA GLY A 351 14.67 -9.59 -1.31
C GLY A 351 15.36 -9.89 -2.64
N ASP A 352 15.14 -9.03 -3.64
CA ASP A 352 15.48 -9.18 -5.06
C ASP A 352 16.72 -8.37 -5.49
N VAL A 353 17.37 -7.65 -4.57
CA VAL A 353 18.65 -6.97 -4.88
C VAL A 353 19.67 -7.20 -3.78
N SER A 354 20.94 -7.36 -4.14
CA SER A 354 22.04 -7.53 -3.17
C SER A 354 23.34 -6.91 -3.65
N LYS A 355 24.22 -6.47 -2.73
CA LYS A 355 25.61 -6.13 -3.08
C LYS A 355 26.51 -7.36 -3.17
N ASN A 356 26.00 -8.53 -2.78
CA ASN A 356 26.74 -9.78 -2.83
C ASN A 356 26.56 -10.48 -4.19
N GLY A 357 27.63 -10.53 -4.98
CA GLY A 357 27.66 -11.23 -6.28
C GLY A 357 28.08 -12.69 -6.21
N THR A 358 28.19 -13.27 -5.01
CA THR A 358 28.65 -14.64 -4.79
C THR A 358 27.49 -15.56 -4.38
N ARG A 359 27.76 -16.85 -4.13
CA ARG A 359 26.79 -17.80 -3.57
C ARG A 359 26.37 -17.53 -2.12
N SER A 360 26.72 -16.36 -1.58
CA SER A 360 26.18 -15.85 -0.32
C SER A 360 25.13 -14.74 -0.55
N VAL A 361 24.62 -14.60 -1.78
CA VAL A 361 23.48 -13.73 -2.11
C VAL A 361 22.19 -14.22 -1.46
N LYS A 362 21.23 -13.30 -1.22
CA LYS A 362 19.99 -13.54 -0.48
C LYS A 362 19.17 -14.74 -0.99
N TRP A 363 19.08 -14.90 -2.31
CA TRP A 363 18.32 -15.95 -2.98
C TRP A 363 19.17 -17.16 -3.38
N ASN A 364 20.35 -17.36 -2.78
CA ASN A 364 21.25 -18.46 -3.13
C ASN A 364 20.58 -19.85 -3.12
N SER A 365 19.60 -20.08 -2.23
CA SER A 365 18.84 -21.35 -2.18
C SER A 365 18.11 -21.69 -3.47
N TYR A 366 17.83 -20.69 -4.31
CA TYR A 366 17.16 -20.85 -5.61
C TYR A 366 18.15 -20.96 -6.78
N ILE A 367 19.45 -20.71 -6.56
CA ILE A 367 20.48 -20.80 -7.60
C ILE A 367 20.92 -22.26 -7.76
N ALA A 368 20.60 -22.85 -8.91
CA ALA A 368 21.06 -24.20 -9.26
C ALA A 368 22.60 -24.32 -9.13
N ALA A 369 23.08 -25.49 -8.72
CA ALA A 369 24.51 -25.76 -8.56
C ALA A 369 25.30 -25.55 -9.87
N SER A 370 24.65 -25.76 -11.02
CA SER A 370 25.23 -25.57 -12.35
C SER A 370 25.28 -24.11 -12.83
N THR A 371 24.51 -23.20 -12.23
CA THR A 371 24.52 -21.78 -12.63
C THR A 371 25.80 -21.12 -12.15
N ALA A 372 26.53 -20.50 -13.08
CA ALA A 372 27.73 -19.72 -12.76
C ALA A 372 27.36 -18.47 -11.95
N VAL A 373 28.15 -18.14 -10.92
CA VAL A 373 27.94 -16.98 -10.02
C VAL A 373 29.27 -16.22 -9.85
N PRO A 374 29.37 -14.92 -10.18
CA PRO A 374 28.32 -14.08 -10.80
C PRO A 374 27.84 -14.62 -12.15
N THR A 375 26.59 -14.33 -12.48
CA THR A 375 25.94 -14.82 -13.69
C THR A 375 26.03 -13.76 -14.78
N ALA A 376 26.65 -14.09 -15.92
CA ALA A 376 26.76 -13.15 -17.02
C ALA A 376 25.46 -13.14 -17.85
N ALA A 377 25.05 -11.94 -18.30
CA ALA A 377 23.89 -11.77 -19.17
C ALA A 377 24.09 -12.49 -20.51
N GLY A 378 23.00 -13.04 -21.07
CA GLY A 378 22.99 -13.79 -22.32
C GLY A 378 23.49 -15.24 -22.22
N ASN A 379 24.06 -15.65 -21.08
CA ASN A 379 24.56 -17.02 -20.91
C ASN A 379 23.47 -18.03 -20.56
N TYR A 380 22.32 -17.57 -20.05
CA TYR A 380 21.20 -18.43 -19.62
C TYR A 380 19.88 -17.87 -20.15
N PRO A 381 18.86 -18.71 -20.39
CA PRO A 381 17.52 -18.23 -20.67
C PRO A 381 16.98 -17.37 -19.53
N ASN A 382 16.17 -16.36 -19.87
CA ASN A 382 15.51 -15.53 -18.87
C ASN A 382 14.65 -16.40 -17.92
N GLY A 383 14.69 -16.07 -16.62
CA GLY A 383 14.08 -16.88 -15.56
C GLY A 383 15.02 -17.90 -14.91
N THR A 384 16.24 -18.06 -15.42
CA THR A 384 17.29 -18.79 -14.68
C THR A 384 17.74 -17.94 -13.50
N VAL A 385 17.58 -18.46 -12.28
CA VAL A 385 18.01 -17.75 -11.07
C VAL A 385 19.54 -17.81 -10.92
N GLY A 386 20.15 -16.64 -10.81
CA GLY A 386 21.60 -16.41 -10.73
C GLY A 386 21.92 -15.12 -9.97
N ALA A 387 23.11 -14.56 -10.15
CA ALA A 387 23.47 -13.24 -9.62
C ALA A 387 23.94 -12.35 -10.77
N PHE A 388 23.00 -11.65 -11.42
CA PHE A 388 23.26 -10.82 -12.59
C PHE A 388 23.65 -9.41 -12.14
N GLN A 389 24.80 -8.91 -12.61
CA GLN A 389 25.27 -7.57 -12.26
C GLN A 389 24.36 -6.49 -12.87
N GLY A 390 24.11 -5.43 -12.10
CA GLY A 390 23.24 -4.32 -12.49
C GLY A 390 21.88 -4.44 -11.80
N ALA A 391 21.60 -3.56 -10.83
CA ALA A 391 20.31 -3.54 -10.10
C ALA A 391 20.20 -2.27 -9.24
N GLN A 392 18.98 -1.88 -8.88
CA GLN A 392 18.68 -0.74 -8.01
C GLN A 392 19.55 0.48 -8.35
N TYR A 393 19.46 0.84 -9.64
CA TYR A 393 20.07 2.02 -10.26
C TYR A 393 21.60 2.00 -10.40
N CYS A 394 22.23 0.89 -10.00
CA CYS A 394 23.67 0.71 -10.05
C CYS A 394 24.07 -0.25 -11.18
N THR A 395 24.82 0.23 -12.17
CA THR A 395 25.42 -0.60 -13.25
C THR A 395 26.42 -1.64 -12.74
N SER A 396 26.98 -1.45 -11.54
CA SER A 396 27.88 -2.39 -10.89
C SER A 396 27.76 -2.31 -9.36
N GLY A 397 28.25 -3.34 -8.67
CA GLY A 397 28.23 -3.40 -7.20
C GLY A 397 26.90 -3.87 -6.59
N LYS A 398 25.84 -3.99 -7.38
CA LYS A 398 24.59 -4.68 -7.04
C LYS A 398 24.22 -5.74 -8.07
N TYR A 399 23.44 -6.71 -7.62
CA TYR A 399 23.02 -7.88 -8.38
C TYR A 399 21.52 -8.10 -8.22
N ARG A 400 20.90 -8.67 -9.27
CA ARG A 400 19.49 -9.10 -9.33
C ARG A 400 19.38 -10.62 -9.59
N PRO A 401 18.24 -11.26 -9.27
CA PRO A 401 18.10 -12.72 -9.31
C PRO A 401 17.98 -13.28 -10.72
N THR A 402 17.42 -12.54 -11.67
CA THR A 402 17.23 -13.00 -13.05
C THR A 402 17.74 -11.98 -14.05
N GLU A 403 17.94 -12.40 -15.30
CA GLU A 403 18.44 -11.48 -16.32
C GLU A 403 17.45 -10.33 -16.59
N ASN A 404 16.16 -10.63 -16.61
CA ASN A 404 15.08 -9.66 -16.71
C ASN A 404 13.84 -10.11 -15.93
N SER A 405 13.14 -9.16 -15.34
CA SER A 405 11.90 -9.38 -14.59
C SER A 405 10.95 -8.21 -14.80
N ARG A 406 9.74 -8.32 -14.24
CA ARG A 406 8.80 -7.20 -14.16
C ARG A 406 9.36 -5.99 -13.42
N MET A 407 10.21 -6.20 -12.42
CA MET A 407 10.87 -5.13 -11.67
C MET A 407 12.00 -4.45 -12.46
N ARG A 408 12.25 -4.91 -13.70
CA ARG A 408 13.23 -4.33 -14.62
C ARG A 408 12.61 -3.82 -15.92
N THR A 409 11.58 -4.50 -16.45
CA THR A 409 10.93 -4.13 -17.71
C THR A 409 9.48 -4.61 -17.70
N LEU A 410 8.52 -3.75 -18.07
CA LEU A 410 7.11 -4.12 -18.15
C LEU A 410 6.85 -5.23 -19.18
N GLY A 411 5.82 -6.04 -18.95
CA GLY A 411 5.48 -7.17 -19.81
C GLY A 411 6.36 -8.42 -19.63
N TYR A 412 7.36 -8.37 -18.75
CA TYR A 412 8.11 -9.55 -18.31
C TYR A 412 7.43 -10.20 -17.08
N PRO A 413 7.63 -11.52 -16.87
CA PRO A 413 7.19 -12.20 -15.65
C PRO A 413 8.02 -11.78 -14.42
N TRP A 414 7.54 -12.12 -13.23
CA TRP A 414 8.21 -11.83 -11.95
C TRP A 414 9.52 -12.61 -11.77
N HIS A 415 9.49 -13.91 -12.10
CA HIS A 415 10.51 -14.94 -11.89
C HIS A 415 10.91 -15.27 -10.45
#